data_AF-A0A0Q6VGT9-F1
#
_entry.id   AF-A0A0Q6VGT9-F1
#
_cell.length_a   1.000
_cell.length_b   1.000
_cell.length_c   1.000
_cell.angle_alpha   90.00
_cell.angle_beta   90.00
_cell.angle_gamma   90.00
#
_symmetry.space_group_name_H-M   'P 1'
#
loop_
_entity.id
_entity.type
_entity.pdbx_description
1 polymer ?
#
loop_
_entity_poly.entity_id
_entity_poly.type
_entity_poly.pdbx_seq_one_letter_code
_entity_poly.pdbx_strand_id
1 'polypeptide(L)'
;MPVTVVHELPMRWADLDSLNHVNNVVYLDYAAESRAMLDADGVLDEHPVRRTVVEFLRPLLLSRRPVHITSTVEGDELVQEIRPVPEAEPFARVTTTLGEPARLPASTSDADTLPCPVRRSDLGPDGLVTGVKVFELFQEARILLIASRLKALSAGRFVVGRVDVTYGEGMPWRAEPYEVSSWVSRLGTSSAAIEAEIIGADTVHGRASAVLIGFDLETQRSRPYSDEEREAFASLSRPD
;
A
#
# COMPACT_ATOMS: atom_id res chain seq x y z
N MET A 1 -5.80 13.86 -24.70
CA MET A 1 -7.08 13.14 -24.60
C MET A 1 -6.83 11.93 -23.74
N PRO A 2 -7.64 11.67 -22.71
CA PRO A 2 -7.45 10.49 -21.87
C PRO A 2 -7.64 9.22 -22.71
N VAL A 3 -6.76 8.24 -22.53
CA VAL A 3 -6.89 6.91 -23.16
C VAL A 3 -7.44 5.95 -22.12
N THR A 4 -8.47 5.18 -22.49
CA THR A 4 -9.08 4.18 -21.61
C THR A 4 -8.91 2.77 -22.17
N VAL A 5 -8.36 1.87 -21.36
CA VAL A 5 -8.12 0.46 -21.70
C VAL A 5 -8.66 -0.42 -20.58
N VAL A 6 -9.11 -1.62 -20.92
CA VAL A 6 -9.59 -2.61 -19.95
C VAL A 6 -8.75 -3.88 -20.06
N HIS A 7 -8.25 -4.35 -18.92
CA HIS A 7 -7.58 -5.64 -18.80
C HIS A 7 -8.34 -6.54 -17.83
N GLU A 8 -8.30 -7.85 -18.09
CA GLU A 8 -8.89 -8.89 -17.24
C GLU A 8 -7.78 -9.75 -16.66
N LEU A 9 -7.71 -9.85 -15.33
CA LEU A 9 -6.68 -10.64 -14.65
C LEU A 9 -7.30 -11.78 -13.81
N PRO A 10 -6.90 -13.05 -14.02
CA PRO A 10 -7.39 -14.14 -13.20
C PRO A 10 -6.84 -14.05 -11.76
N MET A 11 -7.70 -14.27 -10.78
CA MET A 11 -7.31 -14.34 -9.37
C MET A 11 -6.57 -15.65 -9.08
N ARG A 12 -5.63 -15.61 -8.13
CA ARG A 12 -4.91 -16.77 -7.60
C ARG A 12 -5.39 -17.08 -6.19
N TRP A 13 -5.25 -18.34 -5.79
CA TRP A 13 -5.57 -18.75 -4.42
C TRP A 13 -4.70 -18.02 -3.37
N ALA A 14 -3.44 -17.73 -3.71
CA ALA A 14 -2.48 -17.03 -2.85
C ALA A 14 -2.79 -15.53 -2.69
N ASP A 15 -3.76 -14.98 -3.42
CA ASP A 15 -4.10 -13.56 -3.35
C ASP A 15 -4.88 -13.22 -2.07
N LEU A 16 -5.40 -14.23 -1.36
CA LEU A 16 -6.25 -14.03 -0.20
C LEU A 16 -5.45 -13.89 1.10
N ASP A 17 -6.00 -13.08 2.01
CA ASP A 17 -5.55 -12.97 3.39
C ASP A 17 -6.28 -13.94 4.33
N SER A 18 -5.97 -13.88 5.63
CA SER A 18 -6.59 -14.72 6.67
C SER A 18 -8.09 -14.46 6.89
N LEU A 19 -8.64 -13.39 6.31
CA LEU A 19 -10.07 -13.06 6.36
C LEU A 19 -10.81 -13.54 5.11
N ASN A 20 -10.14 -14.27 4.20
CA ASN A 20 -10.64 -14.69 2.90
C ASN A 20 -10.97 -13.53 1.94
N HIS A 21 -10.40 -12.35 2.17
CA HIS A 21 -10.44 -11.23 1.24
C HIS A 21 -9.14 -11.19 0.42
N VAL A 22 -9.15 -10.58 -0.75
CA VAL A 22 -7.91 -10.23 -1.46
C VAL A 22 -7.05 -9.34 -0.55
N ASN A 23 -5.79 -9.72 -0.36
CA ASN A 23 -4.83 -8.98 0.43
C ASN A 23 -4.62 -7.58 -0.20
N ASN A 24 -4.53 -6.55 0.65
CA ASN A 24 -4.38 -5.16 0.20
C ASN A 24 -3.23 -4.94 -0.81
N VAL A 25 -2.10 -5.63 -0.64
CA VAL A 25 -0.95 -5.50 -1.56
C VAL A 25 -1.30 -6.00 -2.97
N VAL A 26 -2.16 -7.01 -3.07
CA VAL A 26 -2.52 -7.64 -4.36
C VAL A 26 -3.35 -6.70 -5.24
N TYR A 27 -4.05 -5.73 -4.66
CA TYR A 27 -4.68 -4.67 -5.46
C TYR A 27 -3.64 -3.85 -6.24
N LEU A 28 -2.47 -3.60 -5.63
CA LEU A 28 -1.37 -2.96 -6.34
C LEU A 28 -0.72 -3.91 -7.35
N ASP A 29 -0.64 -5.21 -7.07
CA ASP A 29 -0.20 -6.20 -8.08
C ASP A 29 -1.09 -6.18 -9.32
N TYR A 30 -2.42 -6.20 -9.16
CA TYR A 30 -3.34 -6.11 -10.30
C TYR A 30 -3.16 -4.84 -11.12
N ALA A 31 -2.96 -3.71 -10.44
CA ALA A 31 -2.68 -2.43 -11.10
C ALA A 31 -1.33 -2.45 -11.82
N ALA A 32 -0.28 -2.97 -11.18
CA ALA A 32 1.06 -3.08 -11.76
C ALA A 32 1.09 -4.01 -12.98
N GLU A 33 0.39 -5.15 -12.93
CA GLU A 33 0.28 -6.08 -14.05
C GLU A 33 -0.48 -5.45 -15.22
N SER A 34 -1.64 -4.81 -14.96
CA SER A 34 -2.36 -4.06 -15.99
C SER A 34 -1.52 -2.93 -16.58
N ARG A 35 -0.68 -2.26 -15.77
CA ARG A 35 0.26 -1.24 -16.27
C ARG A 35 1.34 -1.83 -17.17
N ALA A 36 1.89 -2.99 -16.84
CA ALA A 36 2.82 -3.70 -17.72
C ALA A 36 2.16 -4.11 -19.04
N MET A 37 0.87 -4.47 -19.03
CA MET A 37 0.10 -4.71 -20.25
C MET A 37 -0.10 -3.43 -21.07
N LEU A 38 -0.38 -2.27 -20.44
CA LEU A 38 -0.45 -0.98 -21.15
C LEU A 38 0.86 -0.66 -21.89
N ASP A 39 2.00 -0.96 -21.26
CA ASP A 39 3.32 -0.80 -21.87
C ASP A 39 3.53 -1.77 -23.05
N ALA A 40 3.22 -3.05 -22.86
CA ALA A 40 3.28 -4.04 -23.93
C ALA A 40 2.33 -3.73 -25.11
N ASP A 41 1.19 -3.11 -24.83
CA ASP A 41 0.20 -2.67 -25.82
C ASP A 41 0.61 -1.35 -26.51
N GLY A 42 1.70 -0.69 -26.08
CA GLY A 42 2.19 0.59 -26.61
C GLY A 42 1.29 1.77 -26.27
N VAL A 43 0.47 1.66 -25.22
CA VAL A 43 -0.44 2.71 -24.73
C VAL A 43 0.25 3.63 -23.75
N LEU A 44 1.20 3.10 -22.99
CA LEU A 44 2.02 3.82 -22.02
C LEU A 44 3.49 3.48 -22.32
N ASP A 45 4.41 4.42 -22.15
CA ASP A 45 5.84 4.09 -22.16
C ASP A 45 6.30 3.66 -20.76
N GLU A 46 7.25 2.72 -20.69
CA GLU A 46 7.87 2.36 -19.42
C GLU A 46 8.48 3.59 -18.73
N HIS A 47 7.92 3.90 -17.56
CA HIS A 47 8.38 5.00 -16.72
C HIS A 47 8.55 4.54 -15.28
N PRO A 48 9.55 5.10 -14.56
CA PRO A 48 9.63 4.96 -13.12
C PRO A 48 8.34 5.43 -12.46
N VAL A 49 8.02 4.84 -11.31
CA VAL A 49 6.87 5.24 -10.51
C VAL A 49 7.34 6.15 -9.39
N ARG A 50 6.86 7.39 -9.38
CA ARG A 50 7.18 8.38 -8.34
C ARG A 50 6.29 8.22 -7.12
N ARG A 51 5.01 7.91 -7.33
CA ARG A 51 4.01 7.79 -6.26
C ARG A 51 2.90 6.83 -6.65
N THR A 52 2.39 6.09 -5.67
CA THR A 52 1.21 5.27 -5.80
C THR A 52 0.26 5.54 -4.65
N VAL A 53 -1.01 5.71 -4.98
CA VAL A 53 -2.11 5.83 -4.04
C VAL A 53 -3.08 4.69 -4.28
N VAL A 54 -3.41 3.94 -3.24
CA VAL A 54 -4.46 2.91 -3.28
C VAL A 54 -5.59 3.32 -2.34
N GLU A 55 -6.79 3.43 -2.89
CA GLU A 55 -8.04 3.62 -2.15
C GLU A 55 -8.78 2.28 -2.10
N PHE A 56 -8.93 1.72 -0.91
CA PHE A 56 -9.62 0.45 -0.68
C PHE A 56 -11.09 0.75 -0.35
N LEU A 57 -11.97 0.50 -1.31
CA LEU A 57 -13.38 0.87 -1.20
C LEU A 57 -14.21 -0.28 -0.65
N ARG A 58 -13.95 -1.50 -1.13
CA ARG A 58 -14.67 -2.73 -0.77
C ARG A 58 -13.74 -3.95 -0.87
N PRO A 59 -13.93 -4.97 -0.01
CA PRO A 59 -13.15 -6.19 -0.08
C PRO A 59 -13.55 -7.05 -1.29
N LEU A 60 -12.58 -7.50 -2.07
CA LEU A 60 -12.77 -8.52 -3.10
C LEU A 60 -12.68 -9.91 -2.47
N LEU A 61 -13.56 -10.81 -2.92
CA LEU A 61 -13.54 -12.23 -2.56
C LEU A 61 -13.00 -13.05 -3.73
N LEU A 62 -12.49 -14.24 -3.43
CA LEU A 62 -12.05 -15.17 -4.47
C LEU A 62 -13.18 -15.45 -5.46
N SER A 63 -12.87 -15.28 -6.74
CA SER A 63 -13.78 -15.55 -7.84
C SER A 63 -13.08 -16.36 -8.91
N ARG A 64 -13.86 -17.15 -9.64
CA ARG A 64 -13.40 -17.80 -10.88
C ARG A 64 -13.46 -16.86 -12.08
N ARG A 65 -14.15 -15.72 -11.94
CA ARG A 65 -14.17 -14.67 -12.96
C ARG A 65 -12.95 -13.78 -12.77
N PRO A 66 -12.26 -13.37 -13.84
CA PRO A 66 -11.19 -12.39 -13.76
C PRO A 66 -11.64 -11.09 -13.09
N VAL A 67 -10.72 -10.45 -12.37
CA VAL A 67 -10.89 -9.07 -11.94
C VAL A 67 -10.72 -8.17 -13.16
N HIS A 68 -11.53 -7.12 -13.26
CA HIS A 68 -11.51 -6.17 -14.36
C HIS A 68 -10.83 -4.89 -13.90
N ILE A 69 -9.82 -4.45 -14.64
CA ILE A 69 -9.09 -3.21 -14.37
C ILE A 69 -9.37 -2.25 -15.52
N THR A 70 -10.03 -1.14 -15.22
CA THR A 70 -10.21 -0.04 -16.16
C THR A 70 -9.14 1.00 -15.92
N SER A 71 -8.25 1.17 -16.88
CA SER A 71 -7.12 2.09 -16.83
C SER A 71 -7.43 3.36 -17.62
N THR A 72 -7.23 4.52 -17.02
CA THR A 72 -7.30 5.84 -17.67
C THR A 72 -5.95 6.53 -17.55
N VAL A 73 -5.33 6.86 -18.69
CA VAL A 73 -4.03 7.55 -18.75
C VAL A 73 -4.24 9.00 -19.13
N GLU A 74 -3.72 9.92 -18.33
CA GLU A 74 -3.71 11.36 -18.62
C GLU A 74 -2.38 11.99 -18.18
N GLY A 75 -1.49 12.26 -19.15
CA GLY A 75 -0.17 12.81 -18.86
C GLY A 75 0.71 11.81 -18.10
N ASP A 76 1.22 12.22 -16.94
CA ASP A 76 2.01 11.39 -16.02
C ASP A 76 1.14 10.64 -14.99
N GLU A 77 -0.18 10.78 -15.05
CA GLU A 77 -1.11 10.12 -14.13
C GLU A 77 -1.81 8.92 -14.79
N LEU A 78 -1.77 7.78 -14.12
CA LEU A 78 -2.50 6.56 -14.47
C LEU A 78 -3.49 6.25 -13.35
N VAL A 79 -4.79 6.27 -13.66
CA VAL A 79 -5.87 5.90 -12.73
C VAL A 79 -6.45 4.56 -13.15
N GLN A 80 -6.43 3.59 -12.24
CA GLN A 80 -6.89 2.22 -12.45
C GLN A 80 -8.01 1.88 -11.46
N GLU A 81 -9.19 1.56 -11.98
CA GLU A 81 -10.34 1.16 -11.18
C GLU A 81 -10.54 -0.36 -11.27
N ILE A 82 -10.51 -1.02 -10.12
CA ILE A 82 -10.53 -2.48 -10.00
C ILE A 82 -11.94 -2.94 -9.62
N ARG A 83 -12.52 -3.86 -10.40
CA ARG A 83 -13.89 -4.36 -10.26
C ARG A 83 -13.97 -5.88 -10.34
N PRO A 84 -14.90 -6.54 -9.61
CA PRO A 84 -15.12 -7.98 -9.75
C PRO A 84 -15.83 -8.36 -11.06
N VAL A 85 -16.61 -7.43 -11.63
CA VAL A 85 -17.30 -7.54 -12.92
C VAL A 85 -17.43 -6.14 -13.54
N PRO A 86 -17.58 -5.98 -14.87
CA PRO A 86 -17.59 -4.68 -15.53
C PRO A 86 -18.65 -3.71 -14.99
N GLU A 87 -19.83 -4.20 -14.63
CA GLU A 87 -20.97 -3.39 -14.23
C GLU A 87 -20.94 -2.97 -12.75
N ALA A 88 -20.00 -3.51 -11.96
CA ALA A 88 -19.88 -3.18 -10.55
C ALA A 88 -19.26 -1.79 -10.36
N GLU A 89 -19.60 -1.14 -9.26
CA GLU A 89 -18.82 0.00 -8.78
C GLU A 89 -17.39 -0.46 -8.42
N PRO A 90 -16.37 0.43 -8.47
CA PRO A 90 -15.01 0.09 -8.09
C PRO A 90 -14.91 -0.45 -6.66
N PHE A 91 -14.09 -1.49 -6.50
CA PHE A 91 -13.71 -2.08 -5.21
C PHE A 91 -12.40 -1.49 -4.71
N ALA A 92 -11.54 -1.06 -5.63
CA ALA A 92 -10.40 -0.20 -5.32
C ALA A 92 -10.13 0.76 -6.47
N ARG A 93 -9.44 1.84 -6.15
CA ARG A 93 -8.83 2.75 -7.12
C ARG A 93 -7.34 2.86 -6.83
N VAL A 94 -6.53 2.67 -7.86
CA VAL A 94 -5.08 2.88 -7.81
C VAL A 94 -4.76 4.08 -8.68
N THR A 95 -4.12 5.10 -8.11
CA THR A 95 -3.57 6.23 -8.85
C THR A 95 -2.06 6.15 -8.80
N THR A 96 -1.44 6.09 -9.96
CA THR A 96 0.01 5.99 -10.12
C THR A 96 0.50 7.25 -10.82
N THR A 97 1.34 8.02 -10.14
CA THR A 97 2.08 9.11 -10.74
C THR A 97 3.42 8.60 -11.26
N LEU A 98 3.60 8.68 -12.57
CA LEU A 98 4.82 8.30 -13.27
C LEU A 98 5.87 9.42 -13.17
N GLY A 99 7.13 9.04 -13.34
CA GLY A 99 8.27 9.94 -13.32
C GLY A 99 9.33 9.52 -12.31
N GLU A 100 10.46 10.23 -12.38
CA GLU A 100 11.62 9.93 -11.54
C GLU A 100 11.27 9.92 -10.04
N PRO A 101 11.78 8.94 -9.27
CA PRO A 101 11.60 8.92 -7.84
C PRO A 101 12.12 10.20 -7.17
N ALA A 102 11.46 10.59 -6.08
CA ALA A 102 11.82 11.82 -5.39
C ALA A 102 13.06 11.61 -4.52
N ARG A 103 13.93 12.62 -4.42
CA ARG A 103 14.89 12.66 -3.31
C ARG A 103 14.14 12.97 -2.02
N LEU A 104 14.07 12.01 -1.12
CA LEU A 104 13.38 12.13 0.16
C LEU A 104 14.41 12.37 1.28
N PRO A 105 14.48 13.57 1.89
CA PRO A 105 15.36 13.80 3.03
C PRO A 105 14.86 12.97 4.22
N ALA A 106 15.76 12.43 5.05
CA ALA A 106 15.35 11.75 6.28
C ALA A 106 14.52 12.68 7.17
N SER A 107 13.40 12.19 7.72
CA SER A 107 12.77 12.91 8.81
C SER A 107 13.61 12.71 10.08
N THR A 108 13.73 13.75 10.91
CA THR A 108 14.45 13.68 12.19
C THR A 108 13.59 12.97 13.25
N SER A 109 13.31 11.68 13.03
CA SER A 109 12.41 10.89 13.88
C SER A 109 13.18 10.18 14.96
N ASP A 110 12.85 10.45 16.22
CA ASP A 110 13.31 9.67 17.37
C ASP A 110 12.41 8.43 17.60
N ALA A 111 11.53 8.09 16.65
CA ALA A 111 10.69 6.90 16.75
C ALA A 111 11.54 5.62 16.65
N ASP A 112 11.15 4.60 17.40
CA ASP A 112 11.73 3.27 17.31
C ASP A 112 11.67 2.76 15.86
N THR A 113 12.78 2.20 15.37
CA THR A 113 12.82 1.55 14.07
C THR A 113 12.63 0.05 14.20
N LEU A 114 12.10 -0.55 13.13
CA LEU A 114 12.10 -2.00 12.94
C LEU A 114 13.05 -2.37 11.81
N PRO A 115 13.79 -3.49 11.91
CA PRO A 115 14.58 -3.98 10.80
C PRO A 115 13.66 -4.39 9.65
N CYS A 116 14.02 -3.93 8.45
CA CYS A 116 13.34 -4.15 7.18
C CYS A 116 14.30 -4.94 6.25
N PRO A 117 14.40 -6.28 6.42
CA PRO A 117 15.28 -7.10 5.60
C PRO A 117 14.72 -7.25 4.19
N VAL A 118 15.57 -7.06 3.18
CA VAL A 118 15.24 -7.27 1.77
C VAL A 118 15.79 -8.62 1.31
N ARG A 119 14.96 -9.40 0.62
CA ARG A 119 15.32 -10.69 0.02
C ARG A 119 15.77 -10.50 -1.42
N ARG A 120 16.51 -11.47 -1.95
CA ARG A 120 16.84 -11.46 -3.38
C ARG A 120 15.60 -11.60 -4.28
N SER A 121 14.54 -12.24 -3.79
CA SER A 121 13.26 -12.37 -4.49
C SER A 121 12.45 -11.07 -4.57
N ASP A 122 12.86 -10.05 -3.81
CA ASP A 122 12.19 -8.76 -3.75
C ASP A 122 12.66 -7.83 -4.90
N LEU A 123 13.73 -8.23 -5.60
CA LEU A 123 14.38 -7.44 -6.63
C LEU A 123 13.71 -7.64 -7.99
N GLY A 124 13.60 -6.54 -8.74
CA GLY A 124 13.33 -6.56 -10.17
C GLY A 124 14.55 -6.94 -11.01
N PRO A 125 14.39 -6.99 -12.35
CA PRO A 125 15.48 -7.27 -13.28
C PRO A 125 16.64 -6.25 -13.23
N ASP A 126 16.36 -5.04 -12.74
CA ASP A 126 17.32 -3.95 -12.52
C ASP A 126 18.16 -4.13 -11.24
N GLY A 127 17.86 -5.15 -10.42
CA GLY A 127 18.54 -5.41 -9.16
C GLY A 127 18.09 -4.51 -8.00
N LEU A 128 17.01 -3.73 -8.17
CA LEU A 128 16.41 -2.89 -7.14
C LEU A 128 15.13 -3.52 -6.61
N VAL A 129 14.76 -3.24 -5.36
CA VAL A 129 13.45 -3.65 -4.82
C VAL A 129 12.33 -3.03 -5.66
N THR A 130 11.36 -3.85 -6.07
CA THR A 130 10.24 -3.36 -6.89
C THR A 130 9.34 -2.40 -6.11
N GLY A 131 8.67 -1.47 -6.80
CA GLY A 131 7.74 -0.53 -6.16
C GLY A 131 6.57 -1.21 -5.43
N VAL A 132 6.09 -2.35 -5.95
CA VAL A 132 5.10 -3.19 -5.27
C VAL A 132 5.66 -3.72 -3.95
N LYS A 133 6.90 -4.22 -3.96
CA LYS A 133 7.51 -4.75 -2.74
C LYS A 133 7.80 -3.66 -1.70
N VAL A 134 8.21 -2.46 -2.13
CA VAL A 134 8.31 -1.30 -1.21
C VAL A 134 6.96 -1.02 -0.53
N PHE A 135 5.85 -1.06 -1.27
CA PHE A 135 4.50 -0.92 -0.69
C PHE A 135 4.17 -2.04 0.31
N GLU A 136 4.51 -3.30 -0.01
CA GLU A 136 4.33 -4.45 0.88
C GLU A 136 5.14 -4.32 2.18
N LEU A 137 6.40 -3.88 2.10
CA LEU A 137 7.25 -3.66 3.27
C LEU A 137 6.63 -2.63 4.23
N PHE A 138 5.98 -1.58 3.72
CA PHE A 138 5.21 -0.66 4.56
C PHE A 138 3.99 -1.30 5.22
N GLN A 139 3.33 -2.24 4.53
CA GLN A 139 2.26 -3.02 5.15
C GLN A 139 2.78 -3.92 6.28
N GLU A 140 3.88 -4.64 6.06
CA GLU A 140 4.50 -5.50 7.06
C GLU A 140 4.92 -4.70 8.30
N ALA A 141 5.64 -3.58 8.10
CA ALA A 141 6.07 -2.69 9.16
C ALA A 141 4.90 -2.20 10.02
N ARG A 142 3.81 -1.78 9.37
CA ARG A 142 2.58 -1.33 10.06
C ARG A 142 1.94 -2.44 10.88
N ILE A 143 1.84 -3.66 10.33
CA ILE A 143 1.26 -4.80 11.05
C ILE A 143 2.07 -5.09 12.32
N LEU A 144 3.41 -5.08 12.23
CA LEU A 144 4.30 -5.30 13.37
C LEU A 144 4.20 -4.17 14.41
N LEU A 145 4.15 -2.91 13.97
CA LEU A 145 3.96 -1.76 14.86
C LEU A 145 2.67 -1.92 15.69
N ILE A 146 1.56 -2.22 15.02
CA ILE A 146 0.24 -2.39 15.67
C ILE A 146 0.26 -3.60 16.61
N ALA A 147 0.84 -4.72 16.17
CA ALA A 147 0.99 -5.93 16.99
C ALA A 147 1.78 -5.68 18.28
N SER A 148 2.74 -4.76 18.26
CA SER A 148 3.59 -4.47 19.43
C SER A 148 2.85 -3.73 20.56
N ARG A 149 1.76 -3.01 20.25
CA ARG A 149 1.04 -2.16 21.23
C ARG A 149 -0.39 -2.62 21.52
N LEU A 150 -1.09 -3.15 20.53
CA LEU A 150 -2.44 -3.65 20.71
C LEU A 150 -2.38 -5.13 21.12
N LYS A 151 -2.76 -5.43 22.38
CA LYS A 151 -2.64 -6.75 23.04
C LYS A 151 -3.30 -7.92 22.30
N ALA A 152 -4.10 -7.64 21.28
CA ALA A 152 -4.30 -8.56 20.17
C ALA A 152 -4.65 -7.72 18.94
N LEU A 153 -3.91 -7.91 17.85
CA LEU A 153 -4.47 -7.82 16.50
C LEU A 153 -5.64 -8.81 16.44
N SER A 154 -6.79 -8.47 17.01
CA SER A 154 -8.01 -9.19 16.70
C SER A 154 -8.30 -8.85 15.26
N ALA A 155 -7.97 -9.80 14.37
CA ALA A 155 -8.13 -9.68 12.94
C ALA A 155 -9.52 -9.09 12.65
N GLY A 156 -9.55 -8.04 11.83
CA GLY A 156 -10.78 -7.42 11.35
C GLY A 156 -11.38 -6.30 12.21
N ARG A 157 -10.77 -5.91 13.34
CA ARG A 157 -11.17 -4.68 14.07
C ARG A 157 -10.83 -3.37 13.34
N PHE A 158 -9.90 -3.44 12.39
CA PHE A 158 -9.48 -2.32 11.57
C PHE A 158 -9.41 -2.75 10.12
N VAL A 159 -9.76 -1.83 9.23
CA VAL A 159 -9.51 -1.95 7.79
C VAL A 159 -8.62 -0.81 7.34
N VAL A 160 -7.86 -1.04 6.27
CA VAL A 160 -7.09 0.01 5.60
C VAL A 160 -8.01 0.64 4.56
N GLY A 161 -8.25 1.95 4.65
CA GLY A 161 -9.08 2.68 3.68
C GLY A 161 -8.27 3.32 2.57
N ARG A 162 -7.03 3.72 2.87
CA ARG A 162 -6.13 4.38 1.92
C ARG A 162 -4.67 4.10 2.27
N VAL A 163 -3.83 3.89 1.26
CA VAL A 163 -2.37 3.91 1.39
C VAL A 163 -1.79 4.81 0.31
N ASP A 164 -0.85 5.65 0.69
CA ASP A 164 -0.20 6.65 -0.16
C ASP A 164 1.31 6.47 -0.04
N VAL A 165 1.98 6.02 -1.09
CA VAL A 165 3.41 5.73 -1.10
C VAL A 165 4.12 6.65 -2.08
N THR A 166 5.10 7.41 -1.60
CA THR A 166 6.06 8.12 -2.44
C THR A 166 7.36 7.32 -2.49
N TYR A 167 7.84 7.02 -3.70
CA TYR A 167 9.04 6.23 -3.92
C TYR A 167 10.27 7.16 -3.96
N GLY A 168 11.30 6.76 -3.21
CA GLY A 168 12.56 7.48 -3.08
C GLY A 168 13.67 6.88 -3.95
N GLU A 169 14.92 7.16 -3.57
CA GLU A 169 16.09 6.57 -4.24
C GLU A 169 16.02 5.03 -4.22
N GLY A 170 16.54 4.38 -5.27
CA GLY A 170 16.46 2.93 -5.44
C GLY A 170 17.05 2.14 -4.27
N MET A 171 16.47 0.96 -4.02
CA MET A 171 16.80 0.13 -2.87
C MET A 171 17.47 -1.18 -3.32
N PRO A 172 18.81 -1.25 -3.44
CA PRO A 172 19.50 -2.47 -3.81
C PRO A 172 19.51 -3.50 -2.68
N TRP A 173 19.76 -4.76 -2.99
CA TRP A 173 19.98 -5.77 -1.95
C TRP A 173 21.29 -5.53 -1.19
N ARG A 174 21.23 -5.69 0.13
CA ARG A 174 22.39 -5.68 1.06
C ARG A 174 22.16 -6.67 2.19
N ALA A 175 23.23 -7.06 2.88
CA ALA A 175 23.16 -8.02 3.99
C ALA A 175 22.58 -7.38 5.26
N GLU A 176 22.97 -6.14 5.54
CA GLU A 176 22.43 -5.34 6.64
C GLU A 176 21.01 -4.87 6.29
N PRO A 177 20.02 -5.06 7.18
CA PRO A 177 18.65 -4.66 6.88
C PRO A 177 18.53 -3.16 6.66
N TYR A 178 17.52 -2.75 5.90
CA TYR A 178 17.02 -1.38 5.97
C TYR A 178 16.31 -1.18 7.30
N GLU A 179 16.04 0.06 7.68
CA GLU A 179 15.25 0.36 8.87
C GLU A 179 13.93 0.96 8.44
N VAL A 180 12.85 0.66 9.16
CA VAL A 180 11.55 1.31 8.95
C VAL A 180 11.11 1.99 10.24
N SER A 181 10.95 3.31 10.18
CA SER A 181 10.36 4.11 11.25
C SER A 181 8.88 4.28 10.94
N SER A 182 8.00 4.11 11.92
CA SER A 182 6.54 4.29 11.74
C SER A 182 5.92 4.96 12.96
N TRP A 183 4.99 5.89 12.74
CA TRP A 183 4.34 6.63 13.82
C TRP A 183 2.93 7.07 13.43
N VAL A 184 2.08 7.33 14.44
CA VAL A 184 0.76 7.93 14.23
C VAL A 184 0.94 9.44 14.03
N SER A 185 0.54 9.98 12.88
CA SER A 185 0.59 11.42 12.59
C SER A 185 -0.74 12.13 12.86
N ARG A 186 -1.84 11.38 12.85
CA ARG A 186 -3.18 11.90 13.11
C ARG A 186 -4.04 10.82 13.74
N LEU A 187 -4.76 11.18 14.80
CA LEU A 187 -5.76 10.32 15.45
C LEU A 187 -7.12 11.04 15.48
N GLY A 188 -8.10 10.48 14.77
CA GLY A 188 -9.50 10.93 14.76
C GLY A 188 -10.40 10.08 15.67
N THR A 189 -11.71 10.21 15.46
CA THR A 189 -12.71 9.44 16.23
C THR A 189 -12.83 7.98 15.77
N SER A 190 -12.74 7.75 14.46
CA SER A 190 -12.89 6.43 13.83
C SER A 190 -11.77 6.08 12.85
N SER A 191 -10.74 6.92 12.76
CA SER A 191 -9.60 6.69 11.87
C SER A 191 -8.29 7.21 12.44
N ALA A 192 -7.18 6.61 12.02
CA ALA A 192 -5.82 7.00 12.37
C ALA A 192 -4.95 6.98 11.10
N ALA A 193 -4.08 7.97 10.95
CA ALA A 193 -3.06 8.00 9.91
C ALA A 193 -1.73 7.56 10.51
N ILE A 194 -1.12 6.53 9.91
CA ILE A 194 0.21 6.04 10.26
C ILE A 194 1.16 6.41 9.12
N GLU A 195 2.16 7.21 9.44
CA GLU A 195 3.26 7.52 8.54
C GLU A 195 4.38 6.51 8.74
N ALA A 196 5.12 6.23 7.67
CA ALA A 196 6.31 5.40 7.71
C ALA A 196 7.38 5.85 6.72
N GLU A 197 8.64 5.61 7.07
CA GLU A 197 9.81 5.85 6.21
C GLU A 197 10.70 4.62 6.19
N ILE A 198 11.13 4.18 5.00
CA ILE A 198 12.20 3.19 4.87
C ILE A 198 13.53 3.94 4.73
N ILE A 199 14.42 3.70 5.69
CA ILE A 199 15.64 4.46 5.94
C ILE A 199 16.85 3.61 5.54
N GLY A 200 17.69 4.17 4.69
CA GLY A 200 19.01 3.67 4.32
C GLY A 200 20.09 4.18 5.28
N ALA A 201 21.33 4.32 4.81
CA ALA A 201 22.39 4.92 5.62
C ALA A 201 22.20 6.44 5.77
N ASP A 202 21.99 7.13 4.65
CA ASP A 202 21.90 8.61 4.59
C ASP A 202 20.65 9.11 3.84
N THR A 203 19.75 8.21 3.45
CA THR A 203 18.65 8.49 2.49
C THR A 203 17.37 7.78 2.89
N VAL A 204 16.22 8.33 2.51
CA VAL A 204 14.92 7.65 2.60
C VAL A 204 14.55 7.07 1.25
N HIS A 205 14.31 5.76 1.21
CA HIS A 205 13.99 4.99 0.00
C HIS A 205 12.49 4.97 -0.30
N GLY A 206 11.67 5.36 0.67
CA GLY A 206 10.24 5.54 0.47
C GLY A 206 9.56 6.17 1.67
N ARG A 207 8.41 6.79 1.43
CA ARG A 207 7.50 7.31 2.45
C ARG A 207 6.12 6.74 2.23
N ALA A 208 5.42 6.39 3.29
CA ALA A 208 4.04 5.95 3.21
C ALA A 208 3.15 6.63 4.26
N SER A 209 1.92 6.94 3.88
CA SER A 209 0.82 7.28 4.78
C SER A 209 -0.30 6.25 4.61
N ALA A 210 -0.66 5.55 5.68
CA ALA A 210 -1.73 4.57 5.70
C ALA A 210 -2.86 5.01 6.64
N VAL A 211 -4.09 5.03 6.14
CA VAL A 211 -5.28 5.38 6.93
C VAL A 211 -5.97 4.09 7.37
N LEU A 212 -5.94 3.83 8.68
CA LEU A 212 -6.73 2.78 9.30
C LEU A 212 -8.07 3.33 9.75
N ILE A 213 -9.11 2.52 9.63
CA ILE A 213 -10.49 2.84 10.01
C ILE A 213 -10.96 1.77 11.00
N GLY A 214 -11.52 2.21 12.12
CA GLY A 214 -12.20 1.32 13.07
C GLY A 214 -13.35 0.62 12.37
N PHE A 215 -13.38 -0.70 12.43
CA PHE A 215 -14.32 -1.52 11.66
C PHE A 215 -15.05 -2.52 12.55
N ASP A 216 -16.31 -2.76 12.21
CA ASP A 216 -17.18 -3.75 12.82
C ASP A 216 -17.43 -4.87 11.81
N LEU A 217 -16.95 -6.08 12.12
CA LEU A 217 -17.03 -7.24 11.23
C LEU A 217 -18.44 -7.77 11.03
N GLU A 218 -19.31 -7.64 12.03
CA GLU A 218 -20.67 -8.18 11.99
C GLU A 218 -21.55 -7.32 11.08
N THR A 219 -21.47 -6.00 11.24
CA THR A 219 -22.26 -5.04 10.48
C THR A 219 -21.59 -4.58 9.19
N GLN A 220 -20.32 -4.92 8.98
CA GLN A 220 -19.47 -4.47 7.87
C GLN A 220 -19.45 -2.94 7.70
N ARG A 221 -19.31 -2.21 8.81
CA ARG A 221 -19.34 -0.74 8.84
C ARG A 221 -18.19 -0.16 9.64
N SER A 222 -17.84 1.07 9.32
CA SER A 222 -16.94 1.85 10.15
C SER A 222 -17.56 2.11 11.53
N ARG A 223 -16.74 2.10 12.57
CA ARG A 223 -17.12 2.43 13.95
C ARG A 223 -16.10 3.36 14.59
N PRO A 224 -16.48 4.10 15.65
CA PRO A 224 -15.51 4.77 16.51
C PRO A 224 -14.51 3.77 17.12
N TYR A 225 -13.30 4.26 17.39
CA TYR A 225 -12.34 3.54 18.21
C TYR A 225 -12.82 3.48 19.67
N SER A 226 -12.55 2.36 20.35
CA SER A 226 -12.70 2.30 21.81
C SER A 226 -11.63 3.14 22.51
N ASP A 227 -11.84 3.47 23.78
CA ASP A 227 -10.86 4.24 24.56
C ASP A 227 -9.48 3.54 24.61
N GLU A 228 -9.47 2.20 24.75
CA GLU A 228 -8.25 1.38 24.71
C GLU A 228 -7.53 1.48 23.36
N GLU A 229 -8.27 1.42 22.25
CA GLU A 229 -7.68 1.54 20.91
C GLU A 229 -7.12 2.95 20.68
N ARG A 230 -7.82 3.98 21.14
CA ARG A 230 -7.36 5.38 21.06
C ARG A 230 -6.11 5.61 21.89
N GLU A 231 -6.06 5.10 23.12
CA GLU A 231 -4.89 5.19 23.98
C GLU A 231 -3.67 4.50 23.34
N ALA A 232 -3.87 3.30 22.77
CA ALA A 232 -2.82 2.59 22.06
C ALA A 232 -2.29 3.37 20.85
N PHE A 233 -3.16 3.91 19.98
CA PHE A 233 -2.72 4.75 18.86
C PHE A 233 -2.04 6.04 19.33
N ALA A 234 -2.55 6.68 20.39
CA ALA A 234 -1.95 7.89 20.94
C ALA A 234 -0.51 7.63 21.43
N SER A 235 -0.25 6.46 22.03
CA SER A 235 1.10 6.06 22.48
C SER A 235 2.12 5.85 21.35
N LEU A 236 1.66 5.74 20.10
CA LEU A 236 2.48 5.62 18.89
C LEU A 236 2.67 6.95 18.16
N SER A 237 2.17 8.05 18.72
CA SER A 237 2.38 9.39 18.16
C SER A 237 3.84 9.79 18.33
N ARG A 238 4.39 10.52 17.35
CA ARG A 238 5.71 11.13 17.47
C ARG A 238 5.65 12.25 18.53
N PRO A 239 6.62 12.34 19.46
CA PRO A 239 6.73 13.52 20.33
C PRO A 239 6.95 14.78 19.47
N ASP A 240 6.35 15.89 19.88
CA ASP A 240 6.58 17.21 19.28
C ASP A 240 8.03 17.69 19.46
#